data_AF-A0A437CP42-F1
#
_entry.id   AF-A0A437CP42-F1
#
_cell.length_a   1.000
_cell.length_b   1.000
_cell.length_c   1.000
_cell.angle_alpha   90.00
_cell.angle_beta   90.00
_cell.angle_gamma   90.00
#
_symmetry.space_group_name_H-M   'P 1'
#
loop_
_entity.id
_entity.type
_entity.pdbx_description
1 polymer ?
#
loop_
_entity_poly.entity_id
_entity_poly.type
_entity_poly.pdbx_seq_one_letter_code
_entity_poly.pdbx_strand_id
1 'polypeptide(L)'
;MSRDLADVVNEWKGVEEEHQHLQDTHKKYLQKLDEISKLQNNCSSSIARQRKKLKELSRQIKKKKFSQDDANTLAEIKDKLETRQNVFIEMEAFLPKKNGLYLSLVLGNVNVTLLSKQSKFAYKDEYEKFKLYLTVILLLLSFICYGFVSYRFLDAILNFLLVWFYCTLTIRESILITNGSRIKGWWVFHHYISAFLSGVMLTWPDGNLYKMFRGQFLAYCFYQSFVQCLQYYYQSGCLYRLRTLGERHNMDLTVVEETQSTPRTKPADNTKKLSGSEINK
;
A
#
# COMPACT_ATOMS: atom_id res chain seq x y z
N MET A 1 6.07 -56.55 -24.25
CA MET A 1 4.86 -55.97 -24.88
C MET A 1 3.62 -55.97 -24.00
N SER A 2 3.30 -57.01 -23.19
CA SER A 2 2.12 -56.94 -22.30
C SER A 2 2.35 -56.26 -20.93
N ARG A 3 3.60 -56.18 -20.44
CA ARG A 3 3.95 -55.46 -19.21
C ARG A 3 3.87 -53.95 -19.41
N ASP A 4 4.43 -53.44 -20.51
CA ASP A 4 4.41 -52.00 -20.83
C ASP A 4 2.98 -51.44 -20.93
N LEU A 5 2.04 -52.22 -21.48
CA LEU A 5 0.63 -51.80 -21.56
C LEU A 5 -0.06 -51.81 -20.18
N ALA A 6 0.26 -52.79 -19.32
CA ALA A 6 -0.28 -52.85 -17.96
C ALA A 6 0.23 -51.70 -17.09
N ASP A 7 1.50 -51.33 -17.26
CA ASP A 7 2.10 -50.18 -16.58
C ASP A 7 1.45 -48.87 -17.03
N VAL A 8 1.23 -48.69 -18.34
CA VAL A 8 0.50 -47.54 -18.90
C VAL A 8 -0.94 -47.45 -18.39
N VAL A 9 -1.66 -48.57 -18.25
CA VAL A 9 -3.03 -48.60 -17.73
C VAL A 9 -3.07 -48.23 -16.24
N ASN A 10 -2.10 -48.71 -15.45
CA ASN A 10 -2.00 -48.35 -14.03
C ASN A 10 -1.66 -46.86 -13.86
N GLU A 11 -0.73 -46.34 -14.66
CA GLU A 11 -0.38 -44.92 -14.67
C GLU A 11 -1.58 -44.06 -15.08
N TRP A 12 -2.32 -44.45 -16.13
CA TRP A 12 -3.55 -43.79 -16.55
C TRP A 12 -4.60 -43.76 -15.43
N LYS A 13 -4.76 -44.86 -14.69
CA LYS A 13 -5.69 -44.91 -13.56
C LYS A 13 -5.28 -43.94 -12.45
N GLY A 14 -3.98 -43.83 -12.16
CA GLY A 14 -3.46 -42.84 -11.21
C GLY A 14 -3.77 -41.41 -11.66
N VAL A 15 -3.56 -41.11 -12.94
CA VAL A 15 -3.89 -39.80 -13.53
C VAL A 15 -5.40 -39.51 -13.45
N GLU A 16 -6.25 -40.49 -13.70
CA GLU A 16 -7.71 -40.33 -13.60
C GLU A 16 -8.17 -40.05 -12.15
N GLU A 17 -7.59 -40.75 -11.17
CA GLU A 17 -7.85 -40.51 -9.76
C GLU A 17 -7.41 -39.10 -9.33
N GLU A 18 -6.21 -38.65 -9.75
CA GLU A 18 -5.73 -37.29 -9.53
C GLU A 18 -6.63 -36.24 -10.20
N HIS A 19 -7.10 -36.51 -11.43
CA HIS A 19 -7.99 -35.63 -12.17
C HIS A 19 -9.33 -35.46 -11.44
N GLN A 20 -9.91 -36.55 -10.95
CA GLN A 20 -11.16 -36.51 -10.19
C GLN A 20 -10.99 -35.71 -8.88
N HIS A 21 -9.89 -35.91 -8.17
CA HIS A 21 -9.58 -35.12 -6.97
C HIS A 21 -9.40 -33.62 -7.28
N LEU A 22 -8.78 -33.26 -8.41
CA LEU A 22 -8.65 -31.89 -8.86
C LEU A 22 -10.01 -31.25 -9.16
N GLN A 23 -10.91 -31.96 -9.85
CA GLN A 23 -12.27 -31.48 -10.14
C GLN A 23 -13.05 -31.20 -8.86
N ASP A 24 -13.02 -32.12 -7.89
CA ASP A 24 -13.67 -31.94 -6.59
C ASP A 24 -13.10 -30.76 -5.82
N THR A 25 -11.77 -30.61 -5.84
CA THR A 25 -11.08 -29.46 -5.23
C THR A 25 -11.50 -28.14 -5.87
N HIS A 26 -11.57 -28.08 -7.20
CA HIS A 26 -12.01 -26.90 -7.94
C HIS A 26 -13.47 -26.54 -7.64
N LYS A 27 -14.37 -27.52 -7.55
CA LYS A 27 -15.77 -27.30 -7.16
C LYS A 27 -15.88 -26.67 -5.76
N LYS A 28 -15.11 -27.17 -4.79
CA LYS A 28 -15.03 -26.60 -3.44
C LYS A 28 -14.49 -25.17 -3.46
N TYR A 29 -13.47 -24.90 -4.28
CA TYR A 29 -12.91 -23.56 -4.45
C TYR A 29 -13.97 -22.55 -4.94
N LEU A 30 -14.73 -22.91 -5.99
CA LEU A 30 -15.80 -22.05 -6.52
C LEU A 30 -16.89 -21.76 -5.49
N GLN A 31 -17.28 -22.77 -4.70
CA GLN A 31 -18.25 -22.59 -3.60
C GLN A 31 -17.73 -21.58 -2.57
N LYS A 32 -16.48 -21.71 -2.14
CA LYS A 32 -15.87 -20.78 -1.19
C LYS A 32 -15.75 -19.35 -1.75
N LEU A 33 -15.49 -19.19 -3.04
CA LEU A 33 -15.48 -17.86 -3.67
C LEU A 33 -16.85 -17.17 -3.61
N ASP A 34 -17.93 -17.90 -3.89
CA ASP A 34 -19.28 -17.37 -3.81
C ASP A 34 -19.66 -16.99 -2.36
N GLU A 35 -19.31 -17.84 -1.39
CA GLU A 35 -19.50 -17.55 0.04
C GLU A 35 -18.76 -16.28 0.47
N ILE A 36 -17.49 -16.12 0.06
CA ILE A 36 -16.71 -14.92 0.33
C ILE A 36 -17.40 -13.68 -0.25
N SER A 37 -17.89 -13.75 -1.50
CA SER A 37 -18.59 -12.63 -2.14
C SER A 37 -19.85 -12.23 -1.37
N LYS A 38 -20.67 -13.22 -0.96
CA LYS A 38 -21.87 -12.99 -0.14
C LYS A 38 -21.52 -12.33 1.20
N LEU A 39 -20.50 -12.82 1.89
CA LEU A 39 -20.03 -12.25 3.15
C LEU A 39 -19.53 -10.80 2.98
N GLN A 40 -18.77 -10.52 1.92
CA GLN A 40 -18.29 -9.17 1.61
C GLN A 40 -19.45 -8.18 1.41
N ASN A 41 -20.46 -8.57 0.63
CA ASN A 41 -21.63 -7.74 0.37
C ASN A 41 -22.46 -7.49 1.64
N ASN A 42 -22.65 -8.52 2.46
CA ASN A 42 -23.36 -8.43 3.73
C ASN A 42 -22.63 -7.52 4.73
N CYS A 43 -21.31 -7.68 4.85
CA CYS A 43 -20.48 -6.86 5.73
C CYS A 43 -20.49 -5.38 5.29
N SER A 44 -20.24 -5.12 4.00
CA SER A 44 -20.27 -3.76 3.43
C SER A 44 -21.61 -3.07 3.65
N SER A 45 -22.72 -3.78 3.41
CA SER A 45 -24.07 -3.25 3.61
C SER A 45 -24.36 -2.97 5.08
N SER A 46 -23.92 -3.85 5.98
CA SER A 46 -24.11 -3.71 7.42
C SER A 46 -23.33 -2.53 8.00
N ILE A 47 -22.07 -2.36 7.59
CA ILE A 47 -21.24 -1.22 7.97
C ILE A 47 -21.86 0.09 7.46
N ALA A 48 -22.32 0.13 6.21
CA ALA A 48 -22.99 1.32 5.66
C ALA A 48 -24.25 1.70 6.46
N ARG A 49 -25.09 0.72 6.82
CA ARG A 49 -26.28 0.94 7.66
C ARG A 49 -25.90 1.46 9.06
N GLN A 50 -24.92 0.86 9.71
CA GLN A 50 -24.44 1.28 11.03
C GLN A 50 -23.85 2.69 11.00
N ARG A 51 -23.01 3.02 10.01
CA ARG A 51 -22.48 4.38 9.82
C ARG A 51 -23.58 5.42 9.68
N LYS A 52 -24.64 5.13 8.92
CA LYS A 52 -25.80 6.03 8.78
C LYS A 52 -26.47 6.30 10.12
N LYS A 53 -26.69 5.25 10.93
CA LYS A 53 -27.27 5.37 12.28
C LYS A 53 -26.38 6.17 13.22
N LEU A 54 -25.07 5.89 13.24
CA LEU A 54 -24.10 6.61 14.07
C LEU A 54 -24.00 8.09 13.68
N LYS A 55 -24.03 8.41 12.38
CA LYS A 55 -24.03 9.79 11.88
C LYS A 55 -25.30 10.55 12.31
N GLU A 56 -26.45 9.89 12.27
CA GLU A 56 -27.71 10.47 12.75
C GLU A 56 -27.70 10.70 14.26
N LEU A 57 -27.22 9.73 15.04
CA LEU A 57 -27.08 9.86 16.49
C LEU A 57 -26.15 11.02 16.86
N SER A 58 -25.01 11.14 16.17
CA SER A 58 -24.07 12.26 16.34
C SER A 58 -24.75 13.62 16.06
N ARG A 59 -25.60 13.70 15.03
CA ARG A 59 -26.36 14.90 14.70
C ARG A 59 -27.37 15.26 15.78
N GLN A 60 -28.05 14.27 16.35
CA GLN A 60 -29.02 14.48 17.44
C GLN A 60 -28.31 14.97 18.72
N ILE A 61 -27.17 14.37 19.04
CA ILE A 61 -26.30 14.80 20.15
C ILE A 61 -25.83 16.25 19.97
N LYS A 62 -25.48 16.68 18.75
CA LYS A 62 -25.09 18.07 18.50
C LYS A 62 -26.23 19.07 18.61
N LYS A 63 -27.47 18.65 18.34
CA LYS A 63 -28.66 19.53 18.34
C LYS A 63 -29.27 19.72 19.74
N LYS A 64 -29.18 18.72 20.61
CA LYS A 64 -29.72 18.81 21.97
C LYS A 64 -28.74 19.53 22.89
N LYS A 65 -29.25 20.44 23.73
CA LYS A 65 -28.53 20.96 24.89
C LYS A 65 -28.70 19.96 26.03
N PHE A 66 -27.59 19.49 26.58
CA PHE A 66 -27.54 18.54 27.69
C PHE A 66 -27.16 19.27 28.98
N SER A 67 -27.61 18.77 30.12
CA SER A 67 -27.28 19.34 31.43
C SER A 67 -25.82 19.06 31.81
N GLN A 68 -25.31 19.73 32.84
CA GLN A 68 -23.94 19.56 33.33
C GLN A 68 -23.72 18.15 33.94
N ASP A 69 -24.75 17.54 34.52
CA ASP A 69 -24.73 16.14 35.00
C ASP A 69 -24.64 15.12 33.85
N ASP A 70 -25.20 15.44 32.67
CA ASP A 70 -25.16 14.58 31.49
C ASP A 70 -23.80 14.64 30.77
N ALA A 71 -22.90 15.56 31.15
CA ALA A 71 -21.64 15.82 30.46
C ALA A 71 -20.72 14.59 30.44
N ASN A 72 -20.68 13.84 31.55
CA ASN A 72 -19.88 12.62 31.67
C ASN A 72 -20.40 11.50 30.75
N THR A 73 -21.72 11.27 30.76
CA THR A 73 -22.36 10.28 29.88
C THR A 73 -22.23 10.67 28.40
N LEU A 74 -22.29 11.97 28.09
CA LEU A 74 -22.10 12.48 26.74
C LEU A 74 -20.67 12.26 26.23
N ALA A 75 -19.68 12.44 27.10
CA ALA A 75 -18.28 12.17 26.77
C ALA A 75 -18.08 10.67 26.47
N GLU A 76 -18.63 9.78 27.30
CA GLU A 76 -18.56 8.33 27.10
C GLU A 76 -19.24 7.90 25.78
N ILE A 77 -20.39 8.48 25.43
CA ILE A 77 -21.08 8.19 24.16
C ILE A 77 -20.24 8.66 22.96
N LYS A 78 -19.59 9.82 23.06
CA LYS A 78 -18.69 10.33 22.00
C LYS A 78 -17.46 9.45 21.82
N ASP A 79 -16.85 8.99 22.90
CA ASP A 79 -15.72 8.06 22.86
C ASP A 79 -16.11 6.71 22.22
N LYS A 80 -17.25 6.14 22.62
CA LYS A 80 -17.80 4.93 22.00
C LYS A 80 -18.12 5.12 20.52
N LEU A 81 -18.57 6.31 20.13
CA LEU A 81 -18.86 6.66 18.73
C LEU A 81 -17.58 6.67 17.89
N GLU A 82 -16.51 7.28 18.40
CA GLU A 82 -15.21 7.35 17.74
C GLU A 82 -14.56 5.96 17.65
N THR A 83 -14.55 5.22 18.75
CA THR A 83 -14.05 3.84 18.80
C THR A 83 -14.76 2.94 17.77
N ARG A 84 -16.09 3.02 17.67
CA ARG A 84 -16.85 2.25 16.67
C ARG A 84 -16.54 2.69 15.22
N GLN A 85 -16.28 3.98 15.00
CA GLN A 85 -15.85 4.45 13.68
C GLN A 85 -14.48 3.90 13.29
N ASN A 86 -13.54 3.84 14.24
CA ASN A 86 -12.21 3.27 14.03
C ASN A 86 -12.29 1.77 13.69
N VAL A 87 -13.13 1.02 14.41
CA VAL A 87 -13.38 -0.40 14.10
C VAL A 87 -13.94 -0.58 12.68
N PHE A 88 -14.86 0.29 12.24
CA PHE A 88 -15.37 0.21 10.86
C PHE A 88 -14.30 0.50 9.81
N ILE A 89 -13.36 1.42 10.07
CA ILE A 89 -12.23 1.68 9.16
C ILE A 89 -11.35 0.44 9.04
N GLU A 90 -11.08 -0.25 10.15
CA GLU A 90 -10.30 -1.49 10.15
C GLU A 90 -11.01 -2.61 9.38
N MET A 91 -12.32 -2.81 9.62
CA MET A 91 -13.12 -3.79 8.88
C MET A 91 -13.14 -3.50 7.38
N GLU A 92 -13.35 -2.24 6.98
CA GLU A 92 -13.35 -1.81 5.58
C GLU A 92 -11.98 -1.93 4.90
N ALA A 93 -10.89 -2.04 5.66
CA ALA A 93 -9.57 -2.27 5.08
C ALA A 93 -9.44 -3.64 4.39
N PHE A 94 -10.34 -4.58 4.69
CA PHE A 94 -10.40 -5.92 4.13
C PHE A 94 -11.62 -6.16 3.23
N LEU A 95 -12.37 -5.10 2.91
CA LEU A 95 -13.54 -5.17 2.04
C LEU A 95 -13.26 -4.48 0.69
N PRO A 96 -13.94 -4.90 -0.39
CA PRO A 96 -13.89 -4.22 -1.68
C PRO A 96 -14.21 -2.71 -1.55
N LYS A 97 -13.23 -1.86 -1.84
CA LYS A 97 -13.41 -0.39 -1.82
C LYS A 97 -13.77 0.15 -3.19
N LYS A 98 -14.46 1.29 -3.20
CA LYS A 98 -14.66 2.09 -4.41
C LYS A 98 -13.36 2.80 -4.79
N ASN A 99 -13.02 2.77 -6.06
CA ASN A 99 -11.86 3.49 -6.60
C ASN A 99 -12.06 5.01 -6.47
N GLY A 100 -10.97 5.74 -6.22
CA GLY A 100 -10.98 7.20 -6.36
C GLY A 100 -11.17 7.62 -7.82
N LEU A 101 -11.50 8.89 -8.06
CA LEU A 101 -11.81 9.42 -9.41
C LEU A 101 -10.74 9.08 -10.46
N TYR A 102 -9.46 9.36 -10.17
CA TYR A 102 -8.35 9.07 -11.08
C TYR A 102 -8.26 7.57 -11.41
N LEU A 103 -8.26 6.73 -10.39
CA LEU A 103 -8.13 5.28 -10.56
C LEU A 103 -9.34 4.67 -11.28
N SER A 104 -10.54 5.21 -11.03
CA SER A 104 -11.76 4.83 -11.75
C SER A 104 -11.74 5.27 -13.21
N LEU A 105 -11.08 6.39 -13.53
CA LEU A 105 -10.93 6.85 -14.92
C LEU A 105 -9.95 5.96 -15.68
N VAL A 106 -8.83 5.58 -15.04
CA VAL A 106 -7.77 4.79 -15.69
C VAL A 106 -8.10 3.29 -15.76
N LEU A 107 -8.64 2.70 -14.69
CA LEU A 107 -8.90 1.26 -14.59
C LEU A 107 -10.39 0.88 -14.69
N GLY A 108 -11.29 1.85 -14.75
CA GLY A 108 -12.73 1.60 -14.69
C GLY A 108 -13.21 1.13 -13.31
N ASN A 109 -14.34 0.44 -13.29
CA ASN A 109 -15.00 -0.02 -12.06
C ASN A 109 -14.44 -1.36 -11.52
N VAL A 110 -13.18 -1.67 -11.84
CA VAL A 110 -12.52 -2.90 -11.40
C VAL A 110 -12.04 -2.74 -9.95
N ASN A 111 -12.33 -3.72 -9.08
CA ASN A 111 -11.88 -3.66 -7.70
C ASN A 111 -10.39 -4.05 -7.57
N VAL A 112 -9.56 -3.11 -7.11
CA VAL A 112 -8.12 -3.33 -6.88
C VAL A 112 -7.77 -3.55 -5.40
N THR A 113 -8.77 -3.88 -4.58
CA THR A 113 -8.57 -4.08 -3.15
C THR A 113 -7.91 -5.43 -2.90
N LEU A 114 -6.73 -5.37 -2.30
CA LEU A 114 -5.95 -6.52 -1.87
C LEU A 114 -6.47 -6.96 -0.51
N LEU A 115 -7.20 -8.07 -0.47
CA LEU A 115 -7.94 -8.51 0.73
C LEU A 115 -7.03 -9.11 1.81
N SER A 116 -5.83 -9.57 1.47
CA SER A 116 -4.91 -10.17 2.44
C SER A 116 -3.77 -9.23 2.79
N LYS A 117 -3.33 -9.25 4.06
CA LYS A 117 -2.13 -8.48 4.47
C LYS A 117 -0.91 -8.87 3.62
N GLN A 118 -0.76 -10.16 3.32
CA GLN A 118 0.34 -10.67 2.51
C GLN A 118 0.32 -10.11 1.08
N SER A 119 -0.84 -10.08 0.41
CA SER A 119 -0.94 -9.52 -0.95
C SER A 119 -0.64 -8.02 -0.98
N LYS A 120 -1.09 -7.28 0.04
CA LYS A 120 -0.74 -5.85 0.20
C LYS A 120 0.78 -5.64 0.32
N PHE A 121 1.45 -6.43 1.16
CA PHE A 121 2.91 -6.35 1.30
C PHE A 121 3.65 -6.80 0.05
N ALA A 122 3.22 -7.88 -0.59
CA ALA A 122 3.82 -8.37 -1.84
C ALA A 122 3.72 -7.34 -2.96
N TYR A 123 2.53 -6.74 -3.16
CA TYR A 123 2.35 -5.67 -4.14
C TYR A 123 3.24 -4.46 -3.84
N LYS A 124 3.39 -4.12 -2.55
CA LYS A 124 4.26 -3.02 -2.13
C LYS A 124 5.74 -3.31 -2.39
N ASP A 125 6.18 -4.54 -2.16
CA ASP A 125 7.54 -4.99 -2.47
C ASP A 125 7.82 -4.91 -3.98
N GLU A 126 6.89 -5.39 -4.80
CA GLU A 126 6.99 -5.29 -6.27
C GLU A 126 6.94 -3.85 -6.79
N TYR A 127 6.19 -2.97 -6.12
CA TYR A 127 6.21 -1.54 -6.40
C TYR A 127 7.58 -0.91 -6.10
N GLU A 128 8.13 -1.19 -4.93
CA GLU A 128 9.41 -0.65 -4.48
C GLU A 128 10.58 -1.14 -5.36
N LYS A 129 10.59 -2.43 -5.72
CA LYS A 129 11.54 -2.99 -6.70
C LYS A 129 11.44 -2.28 -8.04
N PHE A 130 10.23 -2.20 -8.61
CA PHE A 130 9.99 -1.50 -9.87
C PHE A 130 10.53 -0.07 -9.83
N LYS A 131 10.19 0.69 -8.76
CA LYS A 131 10.65 2.06 -8.58
C LYS A 131 12.17 2.14 -8.58
N LEU A 132 12.86 1.25 -7.85
CA LEU A 132 14.32 1.23 -7.79
C LEU A 132 14.95 0.90 -9.15
N TYR A 133 14.54 -0.22 -9.78
CA TYR A 133 15.10 -0.64 -11.06
C TYR A 133 15.02 0.48 -12.11
N LEU A 134 13.84 1.11 -12.23
CA LEU A 134 13.65 2.19 -13.20
C LEU A 134 14.40 3.46 -12.82
N THR A 135 14.47 3.81 -11.52
CA THR A 135 15.26 4.97 -11.07
C THR A 135 16.74 4.79 -11.38
N VAL A 136 17.31 3.59 -11.21
CA VAL A 136 18.71 3.29 -11.55
C VAL A 136 18.94 3.40 -13.06
N ILE A 137 18.04 2.87 -13.88
CA ILE A 137 18.12 3.02 -15.34
C ILE A 137 18.08 4.50 -15.75
N LEU A 138 17.15 5.27 -15.18
CA LEU A 138 17.01 6.71 -15.44
C LEU A 138 18.25 7.49 -15.01
N LEU A 139 18.86 7.14 -13.87
CA LEU A 139 20.09 7.75 -13.38
C LEU A 139 21.25 7.52 -14.36
N LEU A 140 21.46 6.28 -14.81
CA LEU A 140 22.51 5.93 -15.76
C LEU A 140 22.28 6.57 -17.13
N LEU A 141 21.06 6.53 -17.65
CA LEU A 141 20.72 7.17 -18.93
C LEU A 141 20.91 8.69 -18.86
N SER A 142 20.47 9.33 -17.78
CA SER A 142 20.67 10.78 -17.57
C SER A 142 22.15 11.13 -17.50
N PHE A 143 22.95 10.32 -16.80
CA PHE A 143 24.41 10.50 -16.73
C PHE A 143 25.08 10.37 -18.09
N ILE A 144 24.71 9.38 -18.90
CA ILE A 144 25.23 9.19 -20.26
C ILE A 144 24.84 10.36 -21.17
N CYS A 145 23.56 10.78 -21.16
CA CYS A 145 23.06 11.88 -21.97
C CYS A 145 23.62 13.24 -21.54
N TYR A 146 23.99 13.40 -20.27
CA TYR A 146 24.59 14.63 -19.75
C TYR A 146 26.09 14.70 -20.03
N GLY A 147 26.84 13.63 -19.74
CA GLY A 147 28.31 13.65 -19.74
C GLY A 147 28.98 13.23 -21.06
N PHE A 148 28.33 12.38 -21.87
CA PHE A 148 29.03 11.70 -22.98
C PHE A 148 28.34 11.87 -24.33
N VAL A 149 27.00 11.96 -24.36
CA VAL A 149 26.25 11.88 -25.61
C VAL A 149 25.17 12.95 -25.72
N SER A 150 25.19 13.72 -26.82
CA SER A 150 24.19 14.75 -27.11
C SER A 150 23.35 14.40 -28.35
N TYR A 151 22.82 13.17 -28.40
CA TYR A 151 21.92 12.75 -29.48
C TYR A 151 20.46 12.97 -29.09
N ARG A 152 19.73 13.72 -29.92
CA ARG A 152 18.29 14.01 -29.74
C ARG A 152 17.44 12.74 -29.59
N PHE A 153 17.86 11.66 -30.24
CA PHE A 153 17.19 10.36 -30.14
C PHE A 153 17.31 9.75 -28.73
N LEU A 154 18.49 9.81 -28.10
CA LEU A 154 18.66 9.35 -26.72
C LEU A 154 17.87 10.21 -25.73
N ASP A 155 17.86 11.53 -25.95
CA ASP A 155 17.03 12.43 -25.15
C ASP A 155 15.54 12.07 -25.30
N ALA A 156 15.07 11.70 -26.51
CA ALA A 156 13.71 11.24 -26.72
C ALA A 156 13.41 9.94 -25.95
N ILE A 157 14.32 8.98 -25.97
CA ILE A 157 14.18 7.72 -25.21
C ILE A 157 14.10 8.01 -23.71
N LEU A 158 14.98 8.86 -23.17
CA LEU A 158 14.97 9.25 -21.76
C LEU A 158 13.65 9.92 -21.38
N ASN A 159 13.20 10.90 -22.16
CA ASN A 159 11.95 11.61 -21.90
C ASN A 159 10.72 10.71 -22.01
N PHE A 160 10.67 9.83 -23.02
CA PHE A 160 9.62 8.83 -23.14
C PHE A 160 9.59 7.90 -21.93
N LEU A 161 10.76 7.43 -21.49
CA LEU A 161 10.88 6.58 -20.30
C LEU A 161 10.44 7.32 -19.03
N LEU A 162 10.76 8.61 -18.88
CA LEU A 162 10.31 9.44 -17.77
C LEU A 162 8.79 9.60 -17.75
N VAL A 163 8.17 9.93 -18.89
CA VAL A 163 6.70 10.01 -19.01
C VAL A 163 6.07 8.69 -18.59
N TRP A 164 6.53 7.59 -19.20
CA TRP A 164 6.02 6.25 -18.89
C TRP A 164 6.21 5.88 -17.42
N PHE A 165 7.38 6.19 -16.84
CA PHE A 165 7.71 5.91 -15.44
C PHE A 165 6.77 6.64 -14.49
N TYR A 166 6.62 7.97 -14.62
CA TYR A 166 5.76 8.76 -13.75
C TYR A 166 4.28 8.41 -13.93
N CYS A 167 3.81 8.15 -15.15
CA CYS A 167 2.45 7.65 -15.37
C CYS A 167 2.24 6.30 -14.66
N THR A 168 3.19 5.37 -14.76
CA THR A 168 3.09 4.07 -14.08
C THR A 168 3.14 4.22 -12.56
N LEU A 169 3.99 5.11 -12.03
CA LEU A 169 4.04 5.41 -10.59
C LEU A 169 2.71 5.91 -10.08
N THR A 170 2.07 6.88 -10.75
CA THR A 170 0.78 7.42 -10.28
C THR A 170 -0.32 6.35 -10.20
N ILE A 171 -0.35 5.40 -11.14
CA ILE A 171 -1.29 4.27 -11.12
C ILE A 171 -0.97 3.35 -9.94
N ARG A 172 0.29 2.92 -9.81
CA ARG A 172 0.69 1.99 -8.74
C ARG A 172 0.53 2.60 -7.35
N GLU A 173 0.88 3.87 -7.18
CA GLU A 173 0.69 4.62 -5.93
C GLU A 173 -0.80 4.83 -5.61
N SER A 174 -1.66 5.05 -6.61
CA SER A 174 -3.12 5.12 -6.41
C SER A 174 -3.71 3.81 -5.90
N ILE A 175 -3.20 2.67 -6.40
CA ILE A 175 -3.56 1.33 -5.89
C ILE A 175 -3.07 1.17 -4.44
N LEU A 176 -1.85 1.60 -4.13
CA LEU A 176 -1.32 1.58 -2.75
C LEU A 176 -2.14 2.43 -1.80
N ILE A 177 -2.51 3.65 -2.19
CA ILE A 177 -3.34 4.58 -1.40
C ILE A 177 -4.69 3.93 -1.09
N THR A 178 -5.35 3.36 -2.11
CA THR A 178 -6.64 2.67 -1.94
C THR A 178 -6.54 1.50 -0.94
N ASN A 179 -5.40 0.82 -0.92
CA ASN A 179 -5.11 -0.31 -0.04
C ASN A 179 -4.57 0.06 1.36
N GLY A 180 -4.46 1.36 1.67
CA GLY A 180 -4.11 1.87 2.99
C GLY A 180 -2.69 2.43 3.13
N SER A 181 -1.93 2.56 2.04
CA SER A 181 -0.62 3.21 2.08
C SER A 181 -0.80 4.73 2.25
N ARG A 182 -0.06 5.31 3.19
CA ARG A 182 -0.07 6.76 3.43
C ARG A 182 0.95 7.45 2.54
N ILE A 183 0.55 7.82 1.32
CA ILE A 183 1.38 8.61 0.41
C ILE A 183 0.88 10.06 0.44
N LYS A 184 1.79 11.02 0.59
CA LYS A 184 1.45 12.44 0.69
C LYS A 184 0.93 12.97 -0.65
N GLY A 185 -0.15 13.74 -0.65
CA GLY A 185 -0.76 14.24 -1.89
C GLY A 185 0.18 15.13 -2.73
N TRP A 186 1.04 15.92 -2.08
CA TRP A 186 2.04 16.74 -2.79
C TRP A 186 3.05 15.89 -3.58
N TRP A 187 3.37 14.69 -3.09
CA TRP A 187 4.29 13.77 -3.76
C TRP A 187 3.66 13.24 -5.05
N VAL A 188 2.40 12.82 -4.98
CA VAL A 188 1.65 12.39 -6.17
C VAL A 188 1.50 13.54 -7.16
N PHE A 189 1.29 14.77 -6.68
CA PHE A 189 1.24 15.97 -7.53
C PHE A 189 2.56 16.24 -8.26
N HIS A 190 3.69 16.06 -7.58
CA HIS A 190 5.02 16.16 -8.20
C HIS A 190 5.20 15.16 -9.34
N HIS A 191 4.70 13.92 -9.21
CA HIS A 191 4.73 12.94 -10.31
C HIS A 191 3.94 13.40 -11.54
N TYR A 192 2.75 13.98 -11.34
CA TYR A 192 1.94 14.50 -12.45
C TYR A 192 2.65 15.64 -13.19
N ILE A 193 3.24 16.57 -12.45
CA ILE A 193 4.03 17.66 -13.06
C ILE A 193 5.24 17.07 -13.81
N SER A 194 5.95 16.11 -13.21
CA SER A 194 7.13 15.51 -13.82
C SER A 194 6.81 14.75 -15.11
N ALA A 195 5.69 14.03 -15.14
CA ALA A 195 5.18 13.40 -16.37
C ALA A 195 4.86 14.44 -17.45
N PHE A 196 4.17 15.52 -17.08
CA PHE A 196 3.83 16.60 -18.01
C PHE A 196 5.08 17.29 -18.58
N LEU A 197 6.02 17.69 -17.72
CA LEU A 197 7.28 18.34 -18.14
C LEU A 197 8.11 17.44 -19.04
N SER A 198 8.18 16.14 -18.74
CA SER A 198 8.88 15.16 -19.59
C SER A 198 8.19 15.01 -20.95
N GLY A 199 6.85 15.08 -21.00
CA GLY A 199 6.08 15.07 -22.25
C GLY A 199 6.32 16.33 -23.10
N VAL A 200 6.40 17.49 -22.45
CA VAL A 200 6.79 18.75 -23.10
C VAL A 200 8.20 18.63 -23.68
N MET A 201 9.17 18.12 -22.91
CA MET A 201 10.53 17.90 -23.38
C MET A 201 10.63 16.87 -24.51
N LEU A 202 9.80 15.84 -24.49
CA LEU A 202 9.74 14.82 -25.54
C LEU A 202 9.29 15.42 -26.88
N THR A 203 8.25 16.23 -26.84
CA THR A 203 7.62 16.85 -28.02
C THR A 203 8.27 18.17 -28.45
N TRP A 204 9.18 18.72 -27.64
CA TRP A 204 9.88 19.96 -27.96
C TRP A 204 10.72 19.81 -29.24
N PRO A 205 10.52 20.67 -30.27
CA PRO A 205 11.25 20.59 -31.53
C PRO A 205 12.73 20.95 -31.34
N ASP A 206 13.61 20.34 -32.14
CA ASP A 206 15.03 20.70 -32.07
C ASP A 206 15.23 22.16 -32.51
N GLY A 207 15.83 22.96 -31.63
CA GLY A 207 15.96 24.40 -31.80
C GLY A 207 16.87 25.01 -30.73
N ASN A 208 17.23 26.29 -30.89
CA ASN A 208 18.17 26.96 -30.00
C ASN A 208 17.71 26.95 -28.53
N LEU A 209 16.41 27.21 -28.30
CA LEU A 209 15.82 27.20 -26.95
C LEU A 209 15.91 25.82 -26.28
N TYR A 210 15.66 24.75 -27.04
CA TYR A 210 15.79 23.38 -26.55
C TYR A 210 17.22 23.11 -26.10
N LYS A 211 18.21 23.46 -26.94
CA LYS A 211 19.64 23.24 -26.65
C LYS A 211 20.10 24.01 -25.41
N MET A 212 19.61 25.24 -25.23
CA MET A 212 19.90 26.05 -24.03
C MET A 212 19.31 25.44 -22.75
N PHE A 213 18.10 24.88 -22.82
CA PHE A 213 17.42 24.32 -21.65
C PHE A 213 17.81 22.86 -21.34
N ARG A 214 18.23 22.10 -22.36
CA ARG A 214 18.55 20.67 -22.30
C ARG A 214 19.47 20.32 -21.13
N GLY A 215 20.58 21.04 -20.97
CA GLY A 215 21.56 20.76 -19.92
C GLY A 215 20.97 20.88 -18.52
N GLN A 216 20.15 21.91 -18.28
CA GLN A 216 19.48 22.12 -17.00
C GLN A 216 18.48 21.00 -16.70
N PHE A 217 17.70 20.59 -17.71
CA PHE A 217 16.73 19.51 -17.56
C PHE A 217 17.39 18.15 -17.30
N LEU A 218 18.48 17.82 -18.00
CA LEU A 218 19.22 16.58 -17.77
C LEU A 218 19.90 16.56 -16.40
N ALA A 219 20.48 17.68 -15.96
CA ALA A 219 21.03 17.81 -14.61
C ALA A 219 19.93 17.62 -13.54
N TYR A 220 18.74 18.19 -13.77
CA TYR A 220 17.57 17.95 -12.91
C TYR A 220 17.16 16.48 -12.87
N CYS A 221 17.06 15.80 -14.02
CA CYS A 221 16.69 14.38 -14.09
C CYS A 221 17.71 13.48 -13.38
N PHE A 222 19.00 13.77 -13.55
CA PHE A 222 20.07 13.08 -12.84
C PHE A 222 19.96 13.28 -11.33
N TYR A 223 19.80 14.53 -10.88
CA TYR A 223 19.65 14.87 -9.48
C TYR A 223 18.41 14.21 -8.85
N GLN A 224 17.26 14.27 -9.51
CA GLN A 224 16.03 13.63 -9.04
C GLN A 224 16.20 12.12 -8.90
N SER A 225 16.76 11.46 -9.91
CA SER A 225 17.00 10.00 -9.87
C SER A 225 17.96 9.64 -8.74
N PHE A 226 18.98 10.45 -8.51
CA PHE A 226 19.92 10.25 -7.40
C PHE A 226 19.24 10.40 -6.03
N VAL A 227 18.47 11.47 -5.82
CA VAL A 227 17.70 11.70 -4.58
C VAL A 227 16.73 10.55 -4.34
N GLN A 228 16.06 10.05 -5.38
CA GLN A 228 15.11 8.96 -5.27
C GLN A 228 15.78 7.62 -4.90
N CYS A 229 17.00 7.36 -5.36
CA CYS A 229 17.83 6.25 -4.88
C CYS A 229 18.18 6.40 -3.39
N LEU A 230 18.58 7.59 -2.94
CA LEU A 230 18.89 7.85 -1.52
C LEU A 230 17.66 7.68 -0.63
N GLN A 231 16.51 8.22 -1.05
CA GLN A 231 15.23 8.06 -0.37
C GLN A 231 14.86 6.59 -0.23
N TYR A 232 15.01 5.80 -1.30
CA TYR A 232 14.76 4.37 -1.28
C TYR A 232 15.68 3.65 -0.27
N TYR A 233 16.99 3.95 -0.30
CA TYR A 233 17.95 3.32 0.63
C TYR A 233 17.60 3.63 2.08
N TYR A 234 17.31 4.90 2.38
CA TYR A 234 16.93 5.35 3.72
C TYR A 234 15.62 4.68 4.20
N GLN A 235 14.58 4.67 3.36
CA GLN A 235 13.29 4.06 3.68
C GLN A 235 13.39 2.55 3.86
N SER A 236 14.17 1.88 3.00
CA SER A 236 14.40 0.43 3.09
C SER A 236 15.16 0.05 4.36
N GLY A 237 16.16 0.84 4.75
CA GLY A 237 16.88 0.64 6.02
C GLY A 237 16.01 0.85 7.25
N CYS A 238 15.13 1.87 7.23
CA CYS A 238 14.16 2.11 8.30
C CYS A 238 13.14 0.96 8.44
N LEU A 239 12.59 0.50 7.31
CA LEU A 239 11.68 -0.64 7.26
C LEU A 239 12.32 -1.94 7.75
N TYR A 240 13.56 -2.19 7.35
CA TYR A 240 14.30 -3.37 7.80
C TYR A 240 14.43 -3.36 9.32
N ARG A 241 14.81 -2.22 9.90
CA ARG A 241 14.91 -2.06 11.36
C ARG A 241 13.57 -2.27 12.07
N LEU A 242 12.47 -1.70 11.56
CA LEU A 242 11.13 -1.94 12.12
C LEU A 242 10.72 -3.42 12.03
N ARG A 243 11.09 -4.10 10.94
CA ARG A 243 10.81 -5.53 10.74
C ARG A 243 11.59 -6.40 11.72
N THR A 244 12.85 -6.08 12.01
CA THR A 244 13.67 -6.82 12.98
C THR A 244 13.25 -6.56 14.42
N LEU A 245 12.64 -5.40 14.71
CA LEU A 245 12.11 -5.05 16.03
C LEU A 245 10.75 -5.68 16.35
N GLY A 246 10.11 -6.37 15.39
CA GLY A 246 8.82 -7.04 15.61
C GLY A 246 7.62 -6.10 15.69
N GLU A 247 7.80 -4.79 15.49
CA GLU A 247 6.71 -3.79 15.46
C GLU A 247 5.94 -3.85 14.14
N ARG A 248 5.18 -4.93 13.98
CA ARG A 248 4.35 -5.20 12.80
C ARG A 248 2.97 -4.59 13.01
N HIS A 249 2.86 -3.27 13.03
CA HIS A 249 1.56 -2.61 12.93
C HIS A 249 1.55 -1.58 11.80
N ASN A 250 0.70 -1.85 10.81
CA ASN A 250 0.37 -1.03 9.65
C ASN A 250 1.40 -0.94 8.52
N MET A 251 0.89 -0.78 7.30
CA MET A 251 1.67 -0.53 6.07
C MET A 251 2.23 0.91 6.03
N ASP A 252 2.68 1.43 7.17
CA ASP A 252 3.16 2.80 7.29
C ASP A 252 4.51 2.95 6.61
N LEU A 253 4.56 3.83 5.62
CA LEU A 253 5.77 4.28 4.92
C LEU A 253 5.59 5.74 4.55
N THR A 254 5.41 6.53 5.59
CA THR A 254 5.98 7.86 5.73
C THR A 254 6.12 8.04 7.23
N VAL A 255 7.34 7.91 7.76
CA VAL A 255 7.63 8.40 9.10
C VAL A 255 7.52 9.92 8.99
N VAL A 256 6.32 10.45 9.27
CA VAL A 256 6.25 11.81 9.80
C VAL A 256 6.71 11.63 11.23
N GLU A 257 7.84 12.23 11.54
CA GLU A 257 8.34 12.36 12.90
C GLU A 257 7.36 13.24 13.69
N GLU A 258 6.24 12.66 14.12
CA GLU A 258 5.39 13.21 15.17
C GLU A 258 5.65 12.39 16.43
N THR A 259 6.64 12.88 17.18
CA THR A 259 6.72 12.89 18.65
C THR A 259 6.05 11.72 19.38
N GLN A 260 6.69 10.55 19.36
CA GLN A 260 6.56 9.60 20.49
C GLN A 260 7.55 9.99 21.59
N SER A 261 7.26 11.07 22.30
CA SER A 261 7.81 11.31 23.63
C SER A 261 6.73 11.04 24.67
N THR A 262 6.59 9.78 25.06
CA THR A 262 6.03 9.43 26.37
C THR A 262 6.65 8.09 26.80
N PRO A 263 7.51 8.07 27.83
CA PRO A 263 8.06 6.82 28.34
C PRO A 263 6.96 6.06 29.07
N ARG A 264 6.63 4.86 28.59
CA ARG A 264 5.75 3.91 29.29
C ARG A 264 6.54 3.32 30.45
N THR A 265 6.19 3.69 31.69
CA THR A 265 6.74 3.13 32.92
C THR A 265 6.55 1.62 32.95
N LYS A 266 7.64 0.88 33.19
CA LYS A 266 7.61 -0.58 33.41
C LYS A 266 6.78 -0.90 34.67
N PRO A 267 5.95 -1.95 34.66
CA PRO A 267 5.32 -2.43 35.90
C PRO A 267 6.39 -3.03 36.82
N ALA A 268 6.33 -2.66 38.10
CA ALA A 268 7.18 -3.20 39.14
C ALA A 268 6.85 -4.69 39.39
N ASP A 269 7.87 -5.52 39.26
CA ASP A 269 7.86 -6.94 39.62
C ASP A 269 7.84 -7.04 41.16
N ASN A 270 6.68 -7.35 41.72
CA ASN A 270 6.49 -7.57 43.14
C ASN A 270 6.35 -9.08 43.38
N THR A 271 7.49 -9.78 43.38
CA THR A 271 7.53 -11.18 43.78
C THR A 271 8.70 -11.47 44.72
N LYS A 272 8.34 -11.91 45.94
CA LYS A 272 9.12 -12.64 46.95
C LYS A 272 10.04 -11.84 47.90
N LYS A 273 9.53 -11.61 49.11
CA LYS A 273 10.26 -11.88 50.38
C LYS A 273 9.26 -12.29 51.47
N LEU A 274 9.01 -13.59 51.56
CA LEU A 274 8.40 -14.28 52.70
C LEU A 274 9.30 -15.49 52.98
N SER A 275 10.07 -15.41 54.08
CA SER A 275 10.90 -16.43 54.74
C SER A 275 12.10 -15.70 55.34
N GLY A 276 12.41 -15.72 56.63
CA GLY A 276 11.77 -16.27 57.81
C GLY A 276 12.48 -15.66 59.01
N SER A 277 11.74 -15.33 60.07
CA SER A 277 12.30 -14.85 61.35
C SER A 277 11.78 -15.76 62.45
N GLU A 278 12.63 -16.71 62.85
CA GLU A 278 12.56 -17.60 64.01
C GLU A 278 13.73 -18.60 63.77
N ILE A 279 14.74 -18.85 64.61
CA ILE A 279 14.78 -19.04 66.07
C ILE A 279 16.24 -18.92 66.57
N ASN A 280 16.40 -18.38 67.78
CA ASN A 280 17.45 -18.54 68.81
C ASN A 280 18.68 -19.45 68.53
N LYS A 281 19.88 -18.90 68.72
CA LYS A 281 20.79 -19.11 69.88
C LYS A 281 22.13 -18.42 69.63
#